data_AF-A0A3D2L815-F1
#
_entry.id   AF-A0A3D2L815-F1
#
_cell.length_a   1.000
_cell.length_b   1.000
_cell.length_c   1.000
_cell.angle_alpha   90.00
_cell.angle_beta   90.00
_cell.angle_gamma   90.00
#
_symmetry.space_group_name_H-M   'P 1'
#
loop_
_entity.id
_entity.type
_entity.pdbx_description
1 polymer ?
#
loop_
_entity_poly.entity_id
_entity_poly.type
_entity_poly.pdbx_seq_one_letter_code
_entity_poly.pdbx_strand_id
1 'polypeptide(L)'
;EARTARVQPGASLGDVDRATQEFGLVVPTGINSTTGIAGLALGGGFGWVTRKYGLTVDCLKSVRLVTASGSIITASKTENSDIFWALQGG
;
A
#
# COMPACT_ATOMS: atom_id res chain seq x y z
N GLU A 1 11.38 -1.86 16.74
CA GLU A 1 10.08 -2.17 16.10
C GLU A 1 10.14 -1.97 14.59
N ALA A 2 9.36 -2.74 13.82
CA ALA A 2 9.53 -2.92 12.37
C ALA A 2 8.93 -1.79 11.47
N ARG A 3 8.36 -0.71 12.04
CA ARG A 3 7.79 0.46 11.33
C ARG A 3 6.99 0.09 10.06
N THR A 4 6.10 -0.89 10.19
CA THR A 4 5.34 -1.48 9.07
C THR A 4 3.86 -1.50 9.41
N ALA A 5 3.01 -1.06 8.47
CA ALA A 5 1.56 -1.13 8.58
C ALA A 5 1.01 -2.27 7.70
N ARG A 6 0.10 -3.08 8.24
CA ARG A 6 -0.70 -4.04 7.47
C ARG A 6 -2.10 -3.48 7.35
N VAL A 7 -2.51 -3.13 6.14
CA VAL A 7 -3.77 -2.42 5.88
C VAL A 7 -4.72 -3.31 5.07
N GLN A 8 -5.99 -3.36 5.48
CA GLN A 8 -7.03 -4.05 4.71
C GLN A 8 -7.41 -3.22 3.47
N PRO A 9 -7.78 -3.85 2.34
CA PRO A 9 -7.93 -3.16 1.06
C PRO A 9 -9.07 -2.12 1.04
N GLY A 10 -10.07 -2.27 1.92
CA GLY A 10 -11.21 -1.35 2.02
C GLY A 10 -10.97 -0.10 2.88
N ALA A 11 -9.79 0.07 3.49
CA ALA A 11 -9.51 1.24 4.31
C ALA A 11 -9.38 2.52 3.46
N SER A 12 -9.82 3.64 4.02
CA SER A 12 -9.55 4.97 3.45
C SER A 12 -8.16 5.46 3.84
N LEU A 13 -7.61 6.43 3.11
CA LEU A 13 -6.33 7.06 3.49
C LEU A 13 -6.41 7.69 4.88
N GLY A 14 -7.55 8.30 5.23
CA GLY A 14 -7.77 8.85 6.56
C GLY A 14 -7.71 7.81 7.68
N ASP A 15 -8.12 6.57 7.41
CA ASP A 15 -7.98 5.48 8.38
C ASP A 15 -6.50 5.09 8.58
N VAL A 16 -5.73 5.05 7.50
CA VAL A 16 -4.29 4.73 7.53
C VAL A 16 -3.50 5.83 8.25
N ASP A 17 -3.77 7.09 7.92
CA ASP A 17 -3.10 8.23 8.54
C ASP A 17 -3.43 8.29 10.02
N ARG A 18 -4.71 8.17 10.41
CA ARG A 18 -5.12 8.15 11.82
C ARG A 18 -4.39 7.06 12.60
N ALA A 19 -4.40 5.83 12.09
CA ALA A 19 -3.76 4.70 12.78
C ALA A 19 -2.23 4.81 12.87
N THR A 20 -1.56 5.34 11.83
CA THR A 20 -0.09 5.45 11.82
C THR A 20 0.41 6.64 12.64
N GLN A 21 -0.35 7.74 12.69
CA GLN A 21 0.00 8.93 13.45
C GLN A 21 -0.06 8.73 14.97
N GLU A 22 -0.86 7.77 15.47
CA GLU A 22 -0.82 7.35 16.88
C GLU A 22 0.57 6.87 17.32
N PHE A 23 1.41 6.43 16.38
CA PHE A 23 2.78 5.98 16.60
C PHE A 23 3.83 7.00 16.09
N GLY A 24 3.41 8.20 15.68
CA GLY A 24 4.30 9.19 15.04
C GLY A 24 4.88 8.72 13.70
N LEU A 25 4.19 7.82 13.00
CA LEU A 25 4.58 7.28 11.70
C LEU A 25 3.70 7.84 10.58
N VAL A 26 4.19 7.72 9.35
CA VAL A 26 3.46 8.08 8.12
C VAL A 26 3.71 7.04 7.05
N VAL A 27 2.66 6.71 6.29
CA VAL A 27 2.77 5.99 5.01
C VAL A 27 2.60 7.03 3.90
N PRO A 28 3.45 7.08 2.86
CA PRO A 28 3.19 7.93 1.71
C PRO A 28 1.88 7.52 1.04
N THR A 29 0.92 8.44 1.00
CA THR A 29 -0.43 8.23 0.46
C THR A 29 -0.85 9.44 -0.39
N GLY A 30 -2.07 9.38 -0.93
CA GLY A 30 -2.72 10.49 -1.62
C GLY A 30 -3.11 11.67 -0.73
N ILE A 31 -3.69 12.69 -1.35
CA ILE A 31 -4.07 13.94 -0.66
C ILE A 31 -5.46 13.84 -0.01
N ASN A 32 -6.38 13.06 -0.58
CA ASN A 32 -7.78 13.05 -0.17
C ASN A 32 -8.08 11.90 0.80
N SER A 33 -8.52 12.23 2.02
CA SER A 33 -8.77 11.27 3.10
C SER A 33 -9.79 10.18 2.75
N THR A 34 -10.74 10.44 1.84
CA THR A 34 -11.76 9.45 1.45
C THR A 34 -11.31 8.49 0.35
N THR A 35 -10.15 8.72 -0.25
CA THR A 35 -9.60 7.80 -1.27
C THR A 35 -9.31 6.43 -0.64
N GLY A 36 -9.63 5.35 -1.38
CA GLY A 36 -9.35 3.98 -0.95
C GLY A 36 -7.87 3.62 -1.10
N ILE A 37 -7.29 2.95 -0.08
CA ILE A 37 -5.86 2.63 -0.05
C ILE A 37 -5.43 1.66 -1.15
N ALA A 38 -6.23 0.63 -1.45
CA ALA A 38 -5.83 -0.41 -2.39
C ALA A 38 -5.70 0.14 -3.82
N GLY A 39 -6.69 0.89 -4.30
CA GLY A 39 -6.64 1.49 -5.63
C GLY A 39 -5.47 2.46 -5.80
N LEU A 40 -5.23 3.29 -4.78
CA LEU A 40 -4.12 4.24 -4.81
C LEU A 40 -2.75 3.55 -4.77
N ALA A 41 -2.56 2.58 -3.88
CA ALA A 41 -1.27 1.90 -3.71
C ALA A 41 -0.88 1.06 -4.94
N LEU A 42 -1.86 0.41 -5.59
CA LEU A 42 -1.62 -0.43 -6.77
C LEU A 42 -1.40 0.40 -8.05
N GLY A 43 -1.95 1.62 -8.11
CA GLY A 43 -1.71 2.56 -9.22
C GLY A 43 -0.48 3.46 -9.03
N GLY A 44 0.33 3.23 -7.99
CA GLY A 44 1.49 4.06 -7.66
C GLY A 44 1.29 4.89 -6.40
N GLY A 45 0.42 5.90 -6.48
CA GLY A 45 0.03 6.74 -5.35
C GLY A 45 1.02 7.85 -5.01
N PHE A 46 0.55 9.11 -5.08
CA PHE A 46 1.35 10.29 -4.77
C PHE A 46 0.57 11.31 -3.92
N GLY A 47 1.28 12.05 -3.09
CA GLY A 47 0.71 13.11 -2.26
C GLY A 47 1.78 13.96 -1.57
N TRP A 48 1.45 14.51 -0.40
CA TRP A 48 2.24 15.54 0.27
C TRP A 48 3.68 15.14 0.55
N VAL A 49 3.90 13.90 0.97
CA VAL A 49 5.22 13.42 1.41
C VAL A 49 5.97 12.64 0.34
N THR A 50 5.42 12.54 -0.87
CA THR A 50 6.01 11.75 -1.97
C THR A 50 7.39 12.24 -2.37
N ARG A 51 7.62 13.56 -2.39
CA ARG A 51 8.96 14.12 -2.68
C ARG A 51 10.05 13.66 -1.71
N LYS A 52 9.67 13.30 -0.49
CA LYS A 52 10.62 12.88 0.55
C LYS A 52 10.76 11.37 0.66
N TYR A 53 9.67 10.63 0.44
CA TYR A 53 9.61 9.19 0.75
C TYR A 53 9.28 8.29 -0.45
N GLY A 54 9.06 8.86 -1.64
CA GLY A 54 8.62 8.12 -2.83
C GLY A 54 7.11 7.93 -2.90
N LEU A 55 6.67 7.20 -3.91
CA LEU A 55 5.27 6.83 -4.12
C LEU A 55 4.81 5.83 -3.05
N THR A 56 3.50 5.66 -2.90
CA THR A 56 2.93 4.63 -2.00
C THR A 56 3.47 3.24 -2.36
N VAL A 57 3.57 2.97 -3.66
CA VAL A 57 4.07 1.72 -4.22
C VAL A 57 5.54 1.43 -3.91
N ASP A 58 6.37 2.47 -3.74
CA ASP A 58 7.80 2.33 -3.37
C ASP A 58 7.95 1.82 -1.94
N CYS A 59 6.93 2.05 -1.11
CA CYS A 59 6.87 1.60 0.28
C CYS A 59 6.18 0.23 0.45
N LEU A 60 5.60 -0.33 -0.62
CA LEU A 60 4.88 -1.60 -0.56
C LEU A 60 5.84 -2.77 -0.27
N LYS A 61 5.47 -3.63 0.68
CA LYS A 61 6.30 -4.79 1.10
C LYS A 61 5.75 -6.12 0.58
N SER A 62 4.43 -6.27 0.63
CA SER A 62 3.73 -7.48 0.18
C SER A 62 2.25 -7.20 0.00
N VAL A 63 1.59 -7.95 -0.85
CA VAL A 63 0.13 -7.94 -1.05
C VAL A 63 -0.40 -9.36 -0.88
N ARG A 64 -1.47 -9.54 -0.11
CA ARG A 64 -2.25 -10.78 -0.11
C ARG A 64 -3.46 -10.57 -1.01
N LEU A 65 -3.58 -11.34 -2.08
CA LEU A 65 -4.59 -11.15 -3.12
C LEU A 65 -5.30 -12.45 -3.47
N VAL A 66 -6.49 -12.30 -4.06
CA VAL A 66 -7.26 -13.39 -4.66
C VAL A 66 -7.02 -13.37 -6.16
N THR A 67 -6.59 -14.50 -6.73
CA THR A 67 -6.37 -14.66 -8.17
C THR A 67 -7.70 -14.89 -8.90
N ALA A 68 -7.68 -14.82 -10.23
CA ALA A 68 -8.85 -15.15 -11.06
C ALA A 68 -9.35 -16.60 -10.86
N SER A 69 -8.48 -17.53 -10.44
CA SER A 69 -8.87 -18.90 -10.08
C SER A 69 -9.47 -19.04 -8.68
N GLY A 70 -9.63 -17.94 -7.93
CA GLY A 70 -10.12 -17.94 -6.55
C GLY A 70 -9.09 -18.33 -5.50
N SER A 71 -7.82 -18.51 -5.88
CA SER A 71 -6.75 -18.86 -4.95
C SER A 71 -6.24 -17.63 -4.21
N ILE A 72 -5.90 -17.78 -2.93
CA ILE A 72 -5.29 -16.71 -2.13
C ILE A 72 -3.78 -16.90 -2.15
N ILE A 73 -3.05 -15.90 -2.64
CA ILE A 73 -1.58 -15.90 -2.69
C ILE A 73 -1.01 -14.67 -1.98
N THR A 74 0.27 -14.74 -1.64
CA THR A 74 1.05 -13.57 -1.20
C THR A 74 2.06 -13.20 -2.28
N ALA A 75 2.06 -11.95 -2.71
CA ALA A 75 3.04 -11.39 -3.63
C ALA A 75 3.98 -10.45 -2.86
N SER A 76 5.28 -10.64 -3.01
CA SER A 76 6.35 -9.85 -2.40
C SER A 76 7.62 -9.94 -3.24
N LYS A 77 8.71 -9.29 -2.81
CA LYS A 77 10.01 -9.43 -3.49
C LYS A 77 10.59 -10.84 -3.47
N THR A 78 10.12 -11.72 -2.58
CA THR A 78 10.65 -13.08 -2.39
C THR A 78 9.62 -14.18 -2.66
N GLU A 79 8.39 -13.82 -3.05
CA GLU A 79 7.29 -14.77 -3.30
C GLU A 79 6.39 -14.18 -4.39
N ASN A 80 6.15 -14.90 -5.50
CA ASN A 80 5.38 -14.39 -6.65
C ASN A 80 5.85 -13.00 -7.11
N SER A 81 7.17 -12.83 -7.30
CA SER A 81 7.81 -11.52 -7.48
C SER A 81 7.46 -10.84 -8.80
N ASP A 82 7.13 -11.62 -9.82
CA ASP A 82 6.58 -11.16 -11.10
C ASP A 82 5.20 -10.51 -10.91
N ILE A 83 4.32 -11.15 -10.12
CA ILE A 83 3.02 -10.59 -9.73
C ILE A 83 3.23 -9.36 -8.85
N PHE A 84 4.18 -9.40 -7.91
CA PHE A 84 4.47 -8.25 -7.06
C PHE A 84 4.91 -7.05 -7.89
N TRP A 85 5.79 -7.24 -8.89
CA TRP A 85 6.20 -6.18 -9.81
C TRP A 85 5.01 -5.62 -10.60
N ALA A 86 4.12 -6.47 -11.13
CA ALA A 86 2.93 -6.04 -11.87
C ALA A 86 1.94 -5.23 -11.00
N LEU A 87 1.81 -5.59 -9.72
CA LEU A 87 0.98 -4.84 -8.76
C LEU A 87 1.56 -3.45 -8.43
N GLN A 88 2.79 -3.15 -8.83
CA GLN A 88 3.45 -1.89 -8.55
C GLN A 88 3.25 -0.83 -9.65
N GLY A 89 2.01 -0.63 -10.11
CA GLY A 89 1.67 0.35 -11.15
C GLY A 89 0.58 -0.11 -12.13
N GLY A 90 0.30 -1.42 -12.18
CA GLY A 90 -0.60 -2.02 -13.15
C GLY A 90 0.08 -2.43 -14.44
#